data_AF-A0A1H9BF05-F1
#
_entry.id   AF-A0A1H9BF05-F1
#
_cell.length_a   1.000
_cell.length_b   1.000
_cell.length_c   1.000
_cell.angle_alpha   90.00
_cell.angle_beta   90.00
_cell.angle_gamma   90.00
#
_symmetry.space_group_name_H-M   'P 1'
#
loop_
_entity.id
_entity.type
_entity.pdbx_description
1 polymer ?
#
loop_
_entity_poly.entity_id
_entity_poly.type
_entity_poly.pdbx_seq_one_letter_code
_entity_poly.pdbx_strand_id
1 'polypeptide(L)'
;MKKTTITLAALIVLFCSCKEDVKTPVSEIKDDVKSKELLQTSVQEKRDNTEVATGEPPKSTKQIKAELTAKGFKTFDYVDEKTKDTILMQQYFIAFLKRGAIRSQNEEEAAELQKQHLAHLTKMYELGYADISGPFGDDGDIRGITIYNVPTLKMADSLANSDPMVKARRLEIEIHPWWAGKGFTLR
;
A
#
# COMPACT_ATOMS: atom_id res chain seq x y z
N MET A 1 -17.59 -28.47 61.70
CA MET A 1 -16.40 -29.04 62.39
C MET A 1 -15.65 -29.84 61.33
N LYS A 2 -14.40 -29.63 60.93
CA LYS A 2 -13.23 -28.93 61.49
C LYS A 2 -12.54 -28.14 60.38
N LYS A 3 -11.92 -27.02 60.78
CA LYS A 3 -11.03 -26.17 59.99
C LYS A 3 -9.64 -26.80 59.97
N THR A 4 -8.92 -26.69 58.86
CA THR A 4 -7.45 -26.81 58.88
C THR A 4 -6.86 -25.78 57.93
N THR A 5 -6.42 -24.67 58.52
CA THR A 5 -5.53 -23.65 57.97
C THR A 5 -4.09 -24.13 58.17
N ILE A 6 -3.23 -24.09 57.15
CA ILE A 6 -1.78 -24.04 57.32
C ILE A 6 -1.20 -23.02 56.33
N THR A 7 -0.35 -22.17 56.89
CA THR A 7 0.18 -20.90 56.42
C THR A 7 1.54 -21.06 55.75
N LEU A 8 1.78 -20.24 54.71
CA LEU A 8 3.01 -19.47 54.39
C LEU A 8 4.39 -20.16 54.39
N ALA A 9 5.04 -20.16 53.22
CA ALA A 9 6.48 -19.89 53.12
C ALA A 9 6.82 -19.29 51.75
N ALA A 10 7.08 -17.98 51.72
CA ALA A 10 7.75 -17.31 50.63
C ALA A 10 9.26 -17.49 50.80
N LEU A 11 9.96 -17.97 49.77
CA LEU A 11 11.42 -17.97 49.73
C LEU A 11 11.88 -17.12 48.54
N ILE A 12 12.25 -15.89 48.86
CA ILE A 12 13.00 -14.97 48.00
C ILE A 12 14.46 -15.38 48.07
N VAL A 13 15.11 -15.61 46.91
CA VAL A 13 16.58 -15.62 46.81
C VAL A 13 16.97 -14.67 45.69
N LEU A 14 17.55 -13.53 46.07
CA LEU A 14 18.20 -12.55 45.22
C LEU A 14 19.72 -12.65 45.41
N PHE A 15 20.43 -12.71 44.28
CA PHE A 15 21.83 -12.35 43.96
C PHE A 15 23.00 -12.85 44.83
N CYS A 16 24.00 -13.46 44.16
CA CYS A 16 25.33 -12.86 44.10
C CYS A 16 26.17 -13.35 42.91
N SER A 17 26.88 -12.40 42.32
CA SER A 17 27.81 -12.48 41.18
C SER A 17 29.20 -12.95 41.63
N CYS A 18 29.96 -13.63 40.75
CA CYS A 18 31.38 -13.36 40.43
C CYS A 18 31.96 -14.35 39.38
N LYS A 19 32.45 -13.77 38.28
CA LYS A 19 33.70 -14.02 37.48
C LYS A 19 34.66 -15.13 37.96
N GLU A 20 35.45 -15.85 37.14
CA GLU A 20 36.16 -15.50 35.90
C GLU A 20 36.73 -16.77 35.17
N ASP A 21 36.90 -16.64 33.84
CA ASP A 21 37.84 -17.20 32.83
C ASP A 21 38.36 -18.65 32.82
N VAL A 22 38.33 -19.29 31.63
CA VAL A 22 39.52 -19.77 30.85
C VAL A 22 39.20 -20.01 29.35
N LYS A 23 39.78 -19.14 28.51
CA LYS A 23 40.47 -19.22 27.19
C LYS A 23 40.23 -20.34 26.13
N THR A 24 39.71 -19.88 24.97
CA THR A 24 40.19 -19.85 23.54
C THR A 24 41.14 -20.92 22.93
N PRO A 25 41.11 -21.18 21.58
CA PRO A 25 41.35 -20.21 20.46
C PRO A 25 40.35 -20.29 19.28
N VAL A 26 39.77 -19.19 18.75
CA VAL A 26 40.21 -18.29 17.65
C VAL A 26 40.85 -18.98 16.43
N SER A 27 40.08 -19.08 15.33
CA SER A 27 40.56 -18.81 13.98
C SER A 27 39.49 -18.11 13.13
N GLU A 28 39.85 -16.88 12.78
CA GLU A 28 39.38 -15.91 11.77
C GLU A 28 38.45 -16.37 10.63
N ILE A 29 37.33 -15.64 10.46
CA ILE A 29 36.71 -15.30 9.16
C ILE A 29 36.14 -13.87 9.33
N LYS A 30 36.97 -12.85 9.15
CA LYS A 30 37.03 -11.97 7.96
C LYS A 30 35.72 -11.26 7.62
N ASP A 31 35.70 -9.99 8.00
CA ASP A 31 34.97 -8.91 7.35
C ASP A 31 35.13 -9.02 5.82
N ASP A 32 34.02 -9.09 5.10
CA ASP A 32 34.00 -8.86 3.66
C ASP A 32 33.00 -7.75 3.35
N VAL A 33 33.55 -6.54 3.37
CA VAL A 33 33.08 -5.37 2.64
C VAL A 33 33.06 -5.74 1.16
N LYS A 34 32.04 -6.48 0.71
CA LYS A 34 31.95 -6.91 -0.71
C LYS A 34 30.53 -7.15 -1.24
N SER A 35 29.51 -6.60 -0.61
CA SER A 35 28.14 -6.58 -1.17
C SER A 35 27.62 -5.17 -1.46
N LYS A 36 28.39 -4.13 -1.11
CA LYS A 36 28.06 -2.72 -1.40
C LYS A 36 28.78 -2.14 -2.62
N GLU A 37 29.70 -2.91 -3.22
CA GLU A 37 30.53 -2.48 -4.35
C GLU A 37 30.21 -3.22 -5.68
N LEU A 38 29.13 -4.02 -5.71
CA LEU A 38 28.79 -4.88 -6.87
C LEU A 38 27.52 -4.48 -7.63
N LEU A 39 26.96 -3.29 -7.36
CA LEU A 39 25.83 -2.73 -8.12
C LEU A 39 26.13 -1.34 -8.70
N GLN A 40 27.37 -0.87 -8.58
CA GLN A 40 27.78 0.48 -8.96
C GLN A 40 28.85 0.46 -10.06
N THR A 41 28.77 -0.48 -11.00
CA THR A 41 29.70 -0.58 -12.13
C THR A 41 29.10 -1.41 -13.28
N SER A 42 27.90 -1.08 -13.76
CA SER A 42 27.40 -1.59 -15.04
C SER A 42 26.18 -0.85 -15.59
N VAL A 43 26.06 0.47 -15.42
CA VAL A 43 25.13 1.26 -16.27
C VAL A 43 25.74 2.63 -16.52
N GLN A 44 26.83 2.68 -17.28
CA GLN A 44 27.27 3.94 -17.90
C GLN A 44 27.82 3.61 -19.28
N GLU A 45 26.93 3.29 -20.22
CA GLU A 45 27.14 3.62 -21.62
C GLU A 45 25.80 3.65 -22.37
N LYS A 46 25.49 4.87 -22.83
CA LYS A 46 24.79 5.18 -24.08
C LYS A 46 23.29 4.80 -24.18
N ARG A 47 22.44 5.76 -23.78
CA ARG A 47 21.33 6.20 -24.64
C ARG A 47 21.27 7.71 -24.67
N ASP A 48 22.13 8.26 -25.50
CA ASP A 48 21.83 9.51 -26.19
C ASP A 48 20.78 9.16 -27.26
N ASN A 49 19.51 9.17 -26.86
CA ASN A 49 18.39 9.20 -27.79
C ASN A 49 17.54 10.40 -27.38
N THR A 50 17.77 11.50 -28.11
CA THR A 50 16.78 12.54 -28.34
C THR A 50 15.56 11.86 -28.97
N GLU A 51 14.64 11.38 -28.15
CA GLU A 51 13.27 11.15 -28.59
C GLU A 51 12.60 12.51 -28.65
N VAL A 52 12.53 12.99 -29.89
CA VAL A 52 11.65 14.07 -30.33
C VAL A 52 10.26 13.78 -29.77
N ALA A 53 9.90 14.51 -28.72
CA ALA A 53 8.53 14.61 -28.28
C ALA A 53 7.72 15.16 -29.46
N THR A 54 7.02 14.29 -30.15
CA THR A 54 5.87 14.65 -30.97
C THR A 54 4.75 15.06 -30.01
N GLY A 55 4.94 16.22 -29.39
CA GLY A 55 4.03 16.75 -28.39
C GLY A 55 2.80 17.31 -29.08
N GLU A 56 1.73 16.52 -29.17
CA GLU A 56 0.41 17.12 -29.24
C GLU A 56 0.27 18.11 -28.07
N PRO A 57 -0.25 19.33 -28.31
CA PRO A 57 -0.37 20.32 -27.25
C PRO A 57 -1.18 19.76 -26.08
N PRO A 58 -0.80 20.05 -24.83
CA PRO A 58 -1.52 19.54 -23.66
C PRO A 58 -3.00 19.96 -23.76
N LYS A 59 -3.90 18.98 -23.57
CA LYS A 59 -5.33 19.21 -23.66
C LYS A 59 -5.76 20.30 -22.67
N SER A 60 -6.57 21.24 -23.14
CA SER A 60 -7.18 22.24 -22.27
C SER A 60 -8.14 21.60 -21.26
N THR A 61 -8.34 22.24 -20.11
CA THR A 61 -9.29 21.80 -19.07
C THR A 61 -10.70 21.58 -19.64
N LYS A 62 -11.12 22.40 -20.61
CA LYS A 62 -12.41 22.26 -21.29
C LYS A 62 -12.50 20.97 -22.11
N GLN A 63 -11.44 20.62 -22.83
CA GLN A 63 -11.38 19.36 -23.59
C GLN A 63 -11.37 18.15 -22.65
N ILE A 64 -10.57 18.21 -21.58
CA ILE A 64 -10.52 17.14 -20.56
C ILE A 64 -11.91 16.91 -19.95
N LYS A 65 -12.59 17.98 -19.54
CA LYS A 65 -13.95 17.91 -18.98
C LYS A 65 -14.95 17.29 -19.96
N ALA A 66 -14.88 17.65 -21.24
CA ALA A 66 -15.73 17.09 -22.27
C ALA A 66 -15.49 15.58 -22.46
N GLU A 67 -14.23 15.15 -22.50
CA GLU A 67 -13.86 13.73 -22.61
C GLU A 67 -14.30 12.92 -21.39
N LEU A 68 -14.09 13.44 -20.18
CA LEU A 68 -14.53 12.82 -18.94
C LEU A 68 -16.06 12.67 -18.91
N THR A 69 -16.79 13.71 -19.29
CA THR A 69 -18.25 13.69 -19.38
C THR A 69 -18.71 12.65 -20.40
N ALA A 70 -18.09 12.59 -21.58
CA ALA A 70 -18.40 11.60 -22.61
C ALA A 70 -18.15 10.15 -22.14
N LYS A 71 -17.16 9.94 -21.27
CA LYS A 71 -16.87 8.65 -20.63
C LYS A 71 -17.74 8.36 -19.39
N GLY A 72 -18.65 9.26 -19.02
CA GLY A 72 -19.57 9.09 -17.90
C GLY A 72 -19.01 9.46 -16.52
N PHE A 73 -17.85 10.12 -16.46
CA PHE A 73 -17.30 10.62 -15.20
C PHE A 73 -18.08 11.83 -14.71
N LYS A 74 -18.18 11.97 -13.39
CA LYS A 74 -18.72 13.17 -12.75
C LYS A 74 -17.60 14.17 -12.51
N THR A 75 -17.83 15.41 -12.93
CA THR A 75 -16.88 16.51 -12.77
C THR A 75 -17.60 17.81 -12.40
N PHE A 76 -16.92 18.71 -11.69
CA PHE A 76 -17.38 20.09 -11.50
C PHE A 76 -16.19 21.05 -11.42
N ASP A 77 -16.44 22.35 -11.52
CA ASP A 77 -15.41 23.37 -11.44
C ASP A 77 -15.40 23.96 -10.02
N TYR A 78 -14.25 23.95 -9.36
CA TYR A 78 -14.02 24.58 -8.07
C TYR A 78 -13.13 25.80 -8.25
N VAL A 79 -13.52 26.95 -7.70
CA VAL A 79 -12.70 28.17 -7.77
C VAL A 79 -12.00 28.36 -6.44
N ASP A 80 -10.66 28.37 -6.45
CA ASP A 80 -9.89 28.64 -5.24
C ASP A 80 -10.08 30.11 -4.81
N GLU A 81 -10.44 30.33 -3.55
CA GLU A 81 -10.76 31.68 -3.08
C GLU A 81 -9.54 32.61 -3.08
N LYS A 82 -8.34 32.08 -2.90
CA LYS A 82 -7.10 32.85 -2.77
C LYS A 82 -6.47 33.11 -4.12
N THR A 83 -6.31 32.08 -4.95
CA THR A 83 -5.65 32.22 -6.24
C THR A 83 -6.61 32.65 -7.36
N LYS A 84 -7.92 32.48 -7.17
CA LYS A 84 -8.97 32.65 -8.18
C LYS A 84 -8.85 31.69 -9.37
N ASP A 85 -8.00 30.67 -9.25
CA ASP A 85 -7.86 29.64 -10.27
C ASP A 85 -9.08 28.71 -10.26
N THR A 86 -9.45 28.24 -11.46
CA THR A 86 -10.47 27.21 -11.62
C THR A 86 -9.83 25.83 -11.68
N ILE A 87 -10.17 24.97 -10.72
CA ILE A 87 -9.73 23.58 -10.61
C ILE A 87 -10.86 22.68 -11.09
N LEU A 88 -10.57 21.81 -12.06
CA LEU A 88 -11.49 20.75 -12.47
C LEU A 88 -11.47 19.64 -11.42
N MET A 89 -12.57 19.46 -10.71
CA MET A 89 -12.78 18.37 -9.77
C MET A 89 -13.37 17.17 -10.50
N GLN A 90 -12.86 15.96 -10.21
CA GLN A 90 -13.40 14.69 -10.69
C GLN A 90 -13.81 13.83 -9.50
N GLN A 91 -14.92 13.09 -9.63
CA GLN A 91 -15.28 12.05 -8.67
C GLN A 91 -14.49 10.77 -8.97
N TYR A 92 -13.82 10.29 -7.93
CA TYR A 92 -13.15 9.01 -7.82
C TYR A 92 -13.88 8.17 -6.77
N PHE A 93 -13.39 6.95 -6.54
CA PHE A 93 -13.89 6.08 -5.47
C PHE A 93 -12.74 5.58 -4.63
N ILE A 94 -12.72 5.93 -3.35
CA ILE A 94 -11.76 5.37 -2.40
C ILE A 94 -12.32 4.08 -1.83
N ALA A 95 -11.61 2.98 -2.02
CA ALA A 95 -11.87 1.70 -1.40
C ALA A 95 -10.95 1.55 -0.18
N PHE A 96 -11.54 1.40 1.00
CA PHE A 96 -10.85 0.97 2.19
C PHE A 96 -10.82 -0.56 2.22
N LEU A 97 -9.62 -1.11 2.31
CA LEU A 97 -9.38 -2.55 2.39
C LEU A 97 -9.30 -2.92 3.86
N LYS A 98 -10.41 -3.36 4.44
CA LYS A 98 -10.54 -3.69 5.87
C LYS A 98 -10.11 -5.12 6.14
N ARG A 99 -9.78 -5.41 7.38
CA ARG A 99 -9.46 -6.77 7.83
C ARG A 99 -10.69 -7.66 7.64
N GLY A 100 -10.54 -8.71 6.85
CA GLY A 100 -11.61 -9.69 6.64
C GLY A 100 -11.74 -10.70 7.78
N ALA A 101 -12.91 -11.32 7.87
CA ALA A 101 -13.26 -12.26 8.93
C ALA A 101 -12.53 -13.62 8.87
N ILE A 102 -11.96 -14.00 7.73
CA ILE A 102 -11.32 -15.33 7.54
C ILE A 102 -9.84 -15.14 7.24
N ARG A 103 -8.99 -15.52 8.21
CA ARG A 103 -7.52 -15.36 8.12
C ARG A 103 -6.73 -16.59 8.57
N SER A 104 -7.38 -17.74 8.70
CA SER A 104 -6.78 -18.99 9.21
C SER A 104 -5.98 -19.80 8.18
N GLN A 105 -5.72 -19.23 7.00
CA GLN A 105 -4.90 -19.85 5.96
C GLN A 105 -3.47 -20.09 6.48
N ASN A 106 -2.84 -21.17 6.00
CA ASN A 106 -1.43 -21.43 6.30
C ASN A 106 -0.51 -20.41 5.61
N GLU A 107 0.80 -20.46 5.93
CA GLU A 107 1.77 -19.50 5.41
C GLU A 107 1.88 -19.51 3.88
N GLU A 108 1.84 -20.69 3.26
CA GLU A 108 1.94 -20.84 1.80
C GLU A 108 0.71 -20.25 1.09
N GLU A 109 -0.49 -20.58 1.56
CA GLU A 109 -1.75 -20.03 1.06
C GLU A 109 -1.83 -18.52 1.25
N ALA A 110 -1.39 -18.01 2.41
CA ALA A 110 -1.37 -16.58 2.69
C ALA A 110 -0.39 -15.84 1.77
N ALA A 111 0.78 -16.41 1.49
CA ALA A 111 1.76 -15.84 0.58
C ALA A 111 1.27 -15.82 -0.87
N GLU A 112 0.63 -16.90 -1.33
CA GLU A 112 0.06 -16.95 -2.68
C GLU A 112 -1.09 -15.94 -2.85
N LEU A 113 -1.99 -15.83 -1.86
CA LEU A 113 -3.05 -14.81 -1.88
C LEU A 113 -2.48 -13.39 -1.90
N GLN A 114 -1.37 -13.15 -1.20
CA GLN A 114 -0.67 -11.85 -1.24
C GLN A 114 -0.11 -11.54 -2.63
N LYS A 115 0.52 -12.52 -3.28
CA LYS A 115 1.02 -12.36 -4.65
C LYS A 115 -0.11 -12.06 -5.64
N GLN A 116 -1.23 -12.77 -5.51
CA GLN A 116 -2.41 -12.57 -6.36
C GLN A 116 -3.07 -11.20 -6.16
N HIS A 117 -3.13 -10.73 -4.90
CA HIS A 117 -3.60 -9.39 -4.56
C HIS A 117 -2.73 -8.31 -5.22
N LEU A 118 -1.40 -8.41 -5.11
CA LEU A 118 -0.50 -7.47 -5.77
C LEU A 118 -0.66 -7.48 -7.30
N ALA A 119 -0.78 -8.66 -7.90
CA ALA A 119 -1.02 -8.78 -9.34
C ALA A 119 -2.37 -8.16 -9.77
N HIS A 120 -3.41 -8.28 -8.94
CA HIS A 120 -4.68 -7.61 -9.17
C HIS A 120 -4.53 -6.08 -9.15
N LEU A 121 -3.89 -5.53 -8.11
CA LEU A 121 -3.67 -4.08 -7.99
C LEU A 121 -2.83 -3.52 -9.15
N THR A 122 -1.76 -4.20 -9.53
CA THR A 122 -0.93 -3.84 -10.70
C THR A 122 -1.78 -3.79 -11.96
N LYS A 123 -2.62 -4.81 -12.21
CA LYS A 123 -3.52 -4.83 -13.36
C LYS A 123 -4.51 -3.67 -13.35
N MET A 124 -5.06 -3.30 -12.18
CA MET A 124 -5.99 -2.16 -12.08
C MET A 124 -5.30 -0.85 -12.43
N TYR A 125 -4.04 -0.69 -12.03
CA TYR A 125 -3.22 0.46 -12.38
C TYR A 125 -2.91 0.51 -13.88
N GLU A 126 -2.40 -0.58 -14.45
CA GLU A 126 -2.02 -0.65 -15.88
C GLU A 126 -3.21 -0.41 -16.81
N LEU A 127 -4.40 -0.87 -16.43
CA LEU A 127 -5.64 -0.63 -17.20
C LEU A 127 -6.24 0.76 -16.97
N GLY A 128 -5.67 1.57 -16.08
CA GLY A 128 -6.16 2.91 -15.74
C GLY A 128 -7.47 2.90 -14.92
N TYR A 129 -7.80 1.79 -14.29
CA TYR A 129 -8.98 1.68 -13.41
C TYR A 129 -8.70 2.18 -11.98
N ALA A 130 -7.45 2.15 -11.54
CA ALA A 130 -7.03 2.69 -10.25
C ALA A 130 -5.75 3.50 -10.38
N ASP A 131 -5.65 4.62 -9.66
CA ASP A 131 -4.51 5.54 -9.78
C ASP A 131 -3.50 5.36 -8.63
N ILE A 132 -3.98 5.03 -7.42
CA ILE A 132 -3.15 4.90 -6.21
C ILE A 132 -3.63 3.71 -5.40
N SER A 133 -2.72 2.84 -4.99
CA SER A 133 -2.97 1.77 -4.01
C SER A 133 -1.81 1.66 -3.03
N GLY A 134 -2.10 1.40 -1.76
CA GLY A 134 -1.05 1.19 -0.77
C GLY A 134 -1.57 0.75 0.60
N PRO A 135 -0.73 0.05 1.38
CA PRO A 135 -1.08 -0.34 2.75
C PRO A 135 -0.98 0.85 3.70
N PHE A 136 -1.73 0.80 4.81
CA PHE A 136 -1.43 1.64 5.97
C PHE A 136 -0.21 1.09 6.71
N GLY A 137 0.54 2.00 7.36
CA GLY A 137 1.77 1.65 8.07
C GLY A 137 1.57 1.15 9.50
N ASP A 138 0.32 1.12 9.97
CA ASP A 138 -0.04 0.63 11.30
C ASP A 138 -0.73 -0.75 11.23
N ASP A 139 -1.03 -1.33 12.39
CA ASP A 139 -1.79 -2.59 12.47
C ASP A 139 -3.31 -2.35 12.70
N GLY A 140 -3.86 -1.30 12.08
CA GLY A 140 -5.27 -0.96 12.18
C GLY A 140 -6.23 -1.97 11.54
N ASP A 141 -7.53 -1.71 11.71
CA ASP A 141 -8.59 -2.47 11.02
C ASP A 141 -8.54 -2.25 9.50
N ILE A 142 -8.25 -1.02 9.08
CA ILE A 142 -8.04 -0.69 7.68
C ILE A 142 -6.60 -1.03 7.30
N ARG A 143 -6.44 -1.95 6.36
CA ARG A 143 -5.15 -2.49 5.92
C ARG A 143 -4.51 -1.68 4.82
N GLY A 144 -5.31 -0.96 4.04
CA GLY A 144 -4.84 -0.10 2.96
C GLY A 144 -5.99 0.60 2.25
N ILE A 145 -5.63 1.32 1.20
CA ILE A 145 -6.57 1.97 0.29
C ILE A 145 -6.24 1.67 -1.16
N THR A 146 -7.29 1.73 -2.00
CA THR A 146 -7.17 1.86 -3.45
C THR A 146 -8.09 2.97 -3.93
N ILE A 147 -7.58 3.87 -4.76
CA ILE A 147 -8.34 4.96 -5.39
C ILE A 147 -8.67 4.55 -6.81
N TYR A 148 -9.93 4.19 -7.05
CA TYR A 148 -10.46 3.84 -8.37
C TYR A 148 -10.84 5.08 -9.17
N ASN A 149 -10.39 5.10 -10.43
CA ASN A 149 -10.63 6.12 -11.45
C ASN A 149 -11.59 5.55 -12.51
N VAL A 150 -12.84 5.37 -12.11
CA VAL A 150 -13.92 4.80 -12.93
C VAL A 150 -15.18 5.68 -12.83
N PRO A 151 -16.10 5.63 -13.81
CA PRO A 151 -17.23 6.56 -13.86
C PRO A 151 -18.32 6.29 -12.79
N THR A 152 -18.37 5.08 -12.21
CA THR A 152 -19.48 4.70 -11.31
C THR A 152 -19.04 3.90 -10.10
N LEU A 153 -19.77 4.05 -8.99
CA LEU A 153 -19.57 3.28 -7.76
C LEU A 153 -19.68 1.77 -8.03
N LYS A 154 -20.66 1.35 -8.83
CA LYS A 154 -20.87 -0.06 -9.18
C LYS A 154 -19.65 -0.67 -9.87
N MET A 155 -18.97 0.10 -10.73
CA MET A 155 -17.75 -0.37 -11.38
C MET A 155 -16.61 -0.50 -10.39
N ALA A 156 -16.39 0.51 -9.52
CA ALA A 156 -15.38 0.45 -8.47
C ALA A 156 -15.61 -0.74 -7.52
N ASP A 157 -16.85 -0.95 -7.09
CA ASP A 157 -17.28 -2.07 -6.26
C ASP A 157 -17.01 -3.42 -6.92
N SER A 158 -17.39 -3.57 -8.19
CA SER A 158 -17.14 -4.82 -8.92
C SER A 158 -15.66 -5.12 -9.09
N LEU A 159 -14.83 -4.10 -9.31
CA LEU A 159 -13.38 -4.29 -9.47
C LEU A 159 -12.73 -4.64 -8.13
N ALA A 160 -13.04 -3.89 -7.07
CA ALA A 160 -12.51 -4.14 -5.73
C ALA A 160 -12.89 -5.52 -5.18
N ASN A 161 -14.14 -5.94 -5.38
CA ASN A 161 -14.60 -7.28 -4.96
C ASN A 161 -14.09 -8.41 -5.88
N SER A 162 -13.45 -8.09 -7.01
CA SER A 162 -12.84 -9.10 -7.88
C SER A 162 -11.46 -9.58 -7.38
N ASP A 163 -10.88 -8.87 -6.41
CA ASP A 163 -9.60 -9.17 -5.78
C ASP A 163 -9.60 -10.55 -5.10
N PRO A 164 -8.60 -11.41 -5.37
CA PRO A 164 -8.46 -12.71 -4.72
C PRO A 164 -8.45 -12.67 -3.19
N MET A 165 -7.87 -11.63 -2.56
CA MET A 165 -7.90 -11.48 -1.10
C MET A 165 -9.31 -11.20 -0.56
N VAL A 166 -10.12 -10.46 -1.31
CA VAL A 166 -11.50 -10.15 -0.94
C VAL A 166 -12.37 -11.39 -1.13
N LYS A 167 -12.21 -12.11 -2.24
CA LYS A 167 -12.90 -13.39 -2.48
C LYS A 167 -12.59 -14.44 -1.43
N ALA A 168 -11.33 -14.50 -0.98
CA ALA A 168 -10.90 -15.35 0.13
C ALA A 168 -11.35 -14.86 1.52
N ARG A 169 -12.05 -13.72 1.58
CA ARG A 169 -12.53 -13.06 2.81
C ARG A 169 -11.42 -12.73 3.81
N ARG A 170 -10.17 -12.58 3.32
CA ARG A 170 -9.04 -12.03 4.09
C ARG A 170 -9.09 -10.52 4.18
N LEU A 171 -9.73 -9.89 3.18
CA LEU A 171 -10.07 -8.48 3.15
C LEU A 171 -11.57 -8.29 2.97
N GLU A 172 -12.07 -7.16 3.45
CA GLU A 172 -13.43 -6.66 3.22
C GLU A 172 -13.34 -5.25 2.63
N ILE A 173 -14.27 -4.90 1.74
CA ILE A 173 -14.23 -3.65 0.99
C ILE A 173 -15.30 -2.69 1.51
N GLU A 174 -14.89 -1.46 1.80
CA GLU A 174 -15.78 -0.33 2.07
C GLU A 174 -15.44 0.80 1.08
N ILE A 175 -16.39 1.24 0.25
CA ILE A 175 -16.14 2.22 -0.82
C ILE A 175 -16.92 3.50 -0.60
N HIS A 176 -16.24 4.63 -0.77
CA HIS A 176 -16.84 5.95 -0.73
C HIS A 176 -16.55 6.74 -2.02
N PRO A 177 -17.52 7.47 -2.57
CA PRO A 177 -17.24 8.48 -3.59
C PRO A 177 -16.36 9.59 -2.99
N TRP A 178 -15.27 9.93 -3.67
CA TRP A 178 -14.30 10.91 -3.21
C TRP A 178 -13.99 11.92 -4.32
N TRP A 179 -13.89 13.21 -3.98
CA TRP A 179 -13.61 14.27 -4.95
C TRP A 179 -12.18 14.76 -4.81
N ALA A 180 -11.48 14.83 -5.95
CA ALA A 180 -10.12 15.38 -6.02
C ALA A 180 -9.93 16.20 -7.28
N GLY A 181 -8.96 17.12 -7.25
CA GLY A 181 -8.54 17.88 -8.42
C GLY A 181 -7.98 16.93 -9.48
N LYS A 182 -8.45 17.06 -10.72
CA LYS A 182 -7.99 16.22 -11.83
C LYS A 182 -6.49 16.46 -12.06
N GLY A 183 -5.70 15.41 -11.97
CA GLY A 183 -4.25 15.46 -12.19
C GLY A 183 -3.45 15.83 -10.94
N PHE A 184 -4.07 15.93 -9.76
CA PHE A 184 -3.34 16.14 -8.52
C PHE A 184 -2.48 14.91 -8.18
N THR A 185 -1.28 15.17 -7.68
CA THR A 185 -0.30 14.17 -7.26
C THR A 185 0.07 14.37 -5.79
N LEU A 186 0.61 13.32 -5.16
CA LEU A 186 1.32 13.46 -3.89
C LEU A 186 2.59 14.31 -4.13
N ARG A 187 2.92 15.16 -3.16
CA ARG A 187 4.07 16.09 -3.21
C ARG A 187 5.24 15.57 -2.41
#